data_AF-A0A0F6AI95-F1
#
_entry.id   AF-A0A0F6AI95-F1
#
_cell.length_a   1.000
_cell.length_b   1.000
_cell.length_c   1.000
_cell.angle_alpha   90.00
_cell.angle_beta   90.00
_cell.angle_gamma   90.00
#
_symmetry.space_group_name_H-M   'P 1'
#
loop_
_entity.id
_entity.type
_entity.pdbx_description
1 polymer ?
#
loop_
_entity_poly.entity_id
_entity_poly.type
_entity_poly.pdbx_seq_one_letter_code
_entity_poly.pdbx_strand_id
1 'polypeptide(L)' 'MNNKKISKYLSLVLRHRPELANLQLNNQGWALIDDLINNYHEHALSLELIQSIVDANDTR' A
#
# COMPACT_ATOMS: atom_id res chain seq x y z
N MET A 1 15.64 7.76 -3.16
CA MET A 1 14.37 8.40 -3.57
C MET A 1 13.40 7.33 -4.08
N ASN A 2 12.69 6.63 -3.16
CA ASN A 2 11.78 5.52 -3.52
C ASN A 2 10.31 5.74 -3.10
N ASN A 3 9.99 6.83 -2.41
CA ASN A 3 8.63 7.12 -1.92
C ASN A 3 7.59 7.27 -3.05
N LYS A 4 7.98 7.80 -4.21
CA LYS A 4 7.08 7.91 -5.38
C LYS A 4 6.67 6.55 -5.95
N LYS A 5 7.57 5.56 -5.94
CA LYS A 5 7.25 4.19 -6.39
C LYS A 5 6.27 3.53 -5.44
N ILE A 6 6.49 3.68 -4.12
CA ILE A 6 5.62 3.17 -3.07
C ILE A 6 4.23 3.82 -3.15
N SER A 7 4.15 5.15 -3.28
CA SER A 7 2.88 5.87 -3.44
C SER A 7 2.10 5.43 -4.69
N LYS A 8 2.79 5.26 -5.83
CA LYS A 8 2.16 4.77 -7.06
C LYS A 8 1.72 3.31 -6.94
N TYR A 9 2.50 2.48 -6.26
CA TYR A 9 2.16 1.09 -5.98
C TYR A 9 0.95 0.99 -5.05
N LEU A 10 0.95 1.70 -3.91
CA LEU A 10 -0.19 1.81 -3.00
C LEU A 10 -1.46 2.27 -3.72
N SER A 11 -1.38 3.33 -4.54
CA SER A 11 -2.53 3.82 -5.31
C SER A 11 -3.06 2.77 -6.29
N LEU A 12 -2.18 2.02 -6.96
CA LEU A 12 -2.57 0.98 -7.90
C LEU A 12 -3.20 -0.22 -7.19
N VAL A 13 -2.61 -0.63 -6.08
CA VAL A 13 -3.00 -1.81 -5.31
C VAL A 13 -4.30 -1.57 -4.54
N LEU A 14 -4.44 -0.42 -3.86
CA LEU A 14 -5.65 -0.08 -3.11
C LEU A 14 -6.83 0.24 -4.02
N ARG A 15 -6.59 0.85 -5.19
CA ARG A 15 -7.67 1.42 -6.02
C ARG A 15 -8.04 0.58 -7.23
N HIS A 16 -7.14 -0.27 -7.72
CA HIS A 16 -7.35 -0.99 -8.98
C HIS A 16 -7.07 -2.48 -8.89
N ARG A 17 -5.97 -2.91 -8.24
CA ARG A 17 -5.48 -4.29 -8.31
C ARG A 17 -4.80 -4.75 -7.02
N PRO A 18 -5.58 -5.07 -5.98
CA PRO A 18 -5.05 -5.59 -4.71
C PRO A 18 -4.32 -6.93 -4.89
N GLU A 19 -4.73 -7.71 -5.89
CA GLU A 19 -4.15 -9.00 -6.29
C GLU A 19 -2.64 -8.94 -6.58
N LEU A 20 -2.12 -7.78 -7.02
CA LEU A 20 -0.70 -7.60 -7.33
C LEU A 20 0.21 -7.60 -6.09
N ALA A 21 -0.37 -7.37 -4.92
CA ALA A 21 0.32 -7.40 -3.64
C ALA A 21 -0.06 -8.63 -2.81
N ASN A 22 -0.72 -9.63 -3.41
CA ASN A 22 -1.41 -10.70 -2.68
C ASN A 22 -2.36 -10.18 -1.58
N LEU A 23 -2.82 -8.94 -1.71
CA LEU A 23 -3.72 -8.37 -0.73
C LEU A 23 -5.12 -8.88 -1.00
N GLN A 24 -5.72 -9.50 0.01
CA GLN A 24 -7.13 -9.80 0.00
C GLN A 24 -7.89 -8.58 0.49
N LEU A 25 -8.64 -7.94 -0.42
CA LEU A 25 -9.61 -6.94 0.01
C LEU A 25 -10.74 -7.66 0.74
N ASN A 26 -11.08 -7.19 1.92
CA ASN A 26 -12.30 -7.61 2.60
C ASN A 26 -13.54 -7.08 1.84
N ASN A 27 -14.74 -7.45 2.31
CA ASN A 27 -16.02 -7.04 1.72
C ASN A 27 -16.22 -5.50 1.62
N GLN A 28 -15.43 -4.73 2.34
CA GLN A 28 -15.47 -3.27 2.35
C GLN A 28 -14.42 -2.65 1.42
N GLY A 29 -13.59 -3.45 0.73
CA GLY A 29 -12.50 -2.96 -0.12
C GLY A 29 -11.26 -2.53 0.65
N TRP A 30 -11.00 -3.12 1.83
CA TRP A 30 -9.81 -2.81 2.64
C TRP A 30 -8.85 -3.99 2.67
N ALA A 31 -7.56 -3.68 2.61
CA ALA A 31 -6.48 -4.65 2.69
C ALA A 31 -5.67 -4.48 3.98
N LEU A 32 -5.04 -5.55 4.45
CA LEU A 32 -4.18 -5.51 5.63
C LEU A 32 -2.82 -4.87 5.31
N ILE A 33 -2.40 -3.91 6.13
CA ILE A 33 -1.07 -3.28 5.99
C ILE A 33 0.04 -4.32 6.21
N ASP A 34 -0.19 -5.31 7.08
CA ASP A 34 0.75 -6.41 7.34
C ASP A 34 1.12 -7.18 6.06
N ASP A 35 0.13 -7.52 5.23
CA ASP A 35 0.36 -8.18 3.95
C ASP A 35 1.15 -7.28 2.99
N LEU A 36 0.93 -5.96 3.03
CA LEU A 36 1.68 -5.02 2.20
C LEU A 36 3.15 -4.94 2.63
N ILE A 37 3.41 -4.92 3.95
CA ILE A 37 4.76 -4.92 4.53
C ILE A 37 5.46 -6.24 4.21
N ASN A 38 4.77 -7.38 4.37
CA ASN A 38 5.33 -8.70 4.08
C ASN A 38 5.61 -8.93 2.59
N ASN A 39 4.78 -8.40 1.68
CA ASN A 39 5.02 -8.53 0.25
C ASN A 39 6.11 -7.59 -0.27
N TYR A 40 6.49 -6.55 0.49
CA TYR A 40 7.48 -5.58 0.06
C TYR A 40 8.84 -5.82 0.73
N HIS A 41 9.58 -6.78 0.20
CA HIS A 41 10.91 -7.13 0.70
C HIS A 41 12.04 -6.17 0.26
N GLU A 42 11.80 -5.33 -0.74
CA GLU A 42 12.86 -4.53 -1.39
C GLU A 42 13.29 -3.29 -0.58
N HIS A 43 12.40 -2.78 0.29
CA HIS A 43 12.71 -1.74 1.28
C HIS A 43 11.95 -2.02 2.56
N ALA A 44 12.55 -1.72 3.71
CA ALA A 44 11.87 -1.71 4.99
C ALA A 44 10.73 -0.66 4.96
N LEU A 45 9.55 -1.09 4.53
CA LEU A 45 8.33 -0.32 4.66
C LEU A 45 7.91 -0.38 6.12
N SER A 46 8.28 0.63 6.88
CA SER A 46 7.68 0.82 8.21
C SER A 46 6.22 1.23 8.04
N LEU A 47 5.37 0.74 8.93
CA LEU A 47 3.96 1.11 8.99
C LEU A 47 3.78 2.65 8.98
N GLU A 48 4.62 3.38 9.71
CA GLU A 48 4.63 4.86 9.72
C GLU A 48 4.84 5.47 8.33
N LEU A 49 5.71 4.89 7.50
CA LEU A 49 5.95 5.38 6.15
C LEU A 49 4.74 5.13 5.25
N ILE A 50 4.14 3.93 5.35
CA ILE A 50 2.94 3.58 4.60
C ILE A 50 1.79 4.51 5.01
N GLN A 51 1.59 4.68 6.32
CA GLN A 51 0.55 5.55 6.87
C GLN A 51 0.75 6.99 6.39
N SER A 52 1.97 7.52 6.45
CA SER A 52 2.29 8.87 6.00
C SER A 52 2.07 9.05 4.49
N ILE A 53 2.33 8.02 3.68
CA ILE A 53 2.06 8.04 2.23
C ILE A 53 0.56 7.94 1.94
N VAL A 54 -0.18 7.09 2.64
CA VAL A 54 -1.64 6.95 2.48
C VAL A 54 -2.34 8.23 2.90
N ASP A 55 -1.96 8.80 4.05
CA ASP A 55 -2.49 10.06 4.58
C ASP A 55 -2.17 11.24 3.64
N ALA A 56 -0.93 11.31 3.13
CA ALA A 56 -0.54 12.32 2.15
C ALA A 56 -1.18 12.13 0.76
N ASN A 57 -1.69 10.92 0.46
CA ASN A 57 -2.31 10.57 -0.82
C ASN A 57 -3.84 10.48 -0.72
N ASP A 58 -4.43 10.85 0.44
CA ASP A 58 -5.86 11.08 0.59
C ASP A 58 -6.26 12.24 -0.32
N THR A 59 -6.57 11.87 -1.56
CA THR A 59 -7.08 12.78 -2.56
C THR A 59 -8.58 12.84 -2.33
N ARG A 60 -9.00 13.94 -1.70
CA ARG A 60 -10.38 14.45 -1.69
C ARG A 60 -10.98 14.46 -3.10
#